data_AF-A0A7V2VHV1-F1
#
_entry.id   AF-A0A7V2VHV1-F1
#
_cell.length_a   1.000
_cell.length_b   1.000
_cell.length_c   1.000
_cell.angle_alpha   90.00
_cell.angle_beta   90.00
_cell.angle_gamma   90.00
#
_symmetry.space_group_name_H-M   'P 1'
#
loop_
_entity.id
_entity.type
_entity.pdbx_description
1 polymer ?
#
loop_
_entity_poly.entity_id
_entity_poly.type
_entity_poly.pdbx_seq_one_letter_code
_entity_poly.pdbx_strand_id
1 'polypeptide(L)' 'MRTNRDRKRIKKQVRRRKLRHLRERLAATSNAAERRRLIEKIRRVSPAAPVPEV' A
#
# COMPACT_ATOMS: atom_id res chain seq x y z
N MET A 1 -23.00 -5.58 17.36
CA MET A 1 -22.59 -6.33 16.15
C MET A 1 -22.00 -5.34 15.13
N ARG A 2 -20.84 -5.60 14.49
CA ARG A 2 -20.27 -4.65 13.51
C ARG A 2 -21.09 -4.62 12.22
N THR A 3 -21.52 -3.43 11.80
CA THR A 3 -22.34 -3.25 10.60
C THR A 3 -21.52 -3.38 9.31
N ASN A 4 -22.19 -3.54 8.17
CA ASN A 4 -21.53 -3.50 6.86
C ASN A 4 -20.79 -2.17 6.60
N ARG A 5 -21.28 -1.06 7.17
CA ARG A 5 -20.63 0.26 7.11
C ARG A 5 -19.30 0.26 7.87
N ASP A 6 -19.27 -0.36 9.05
CA ASP A 6 -18.05 -0.47 9.86
C ASP A 6 -17.00 -1.35 9.18
N ARG A 7 -17.43 -2.49 8.61
CA ARG A 7 -16.54 -3.39 7.85
C ARG A 7 -15.91 -2.67 6.66
N LYS A 8 -16.67 -1.87 5.90
CA LYS A 8 -16.15 -1.04 4.80
C LYS A 8 -15.15 0.02 5.29
N ARG A 9 -15.47 0.72 6.38
CA ARG A 9 -14.57 1.73 6.99
C ARG A 9 -13.25 1.11 7.41
N ILE A 10 -13.28 -0.03 8.12
CA ILE A 10 -12.10 -0.75 8.59
C ILE A 10 -11.24 -1.18 7.40
N LYS A 11 -11.83 -1.80 6.36
CA LYS A 11 -11.10 -2.18 5.15
C LYS A 11 -10.39 -0.99 4.49
N LYS A 12 -11.07 0.17 4.39
CA LYS A 12 -10.48 1.40 3.84
C LYS A 12 -9.31 1.90 4.71
N GLN A 13 -9.45 1.87 6.03
CA GLN A 13 -8.41 2.30 6.97
C GLN A 13 -7.19 1.38 6.91
N VAL A 14 -7.39 0.06 6.92
CA VAL A 14 -6.32 -0.94 6.79
C VAL A 14 -5.58 -0.76 5.46
N ARG A 15 -6.32 -0.59 4.35
CA ARG A 15 -5.69 -0.34 3.03
C ARG A 15 -4.82 0.91 3.05
N ARG A 16 -5.31 2.02 3.63
CA ARG A 16 -4.54 3.27 3.75
C ARG A 16 -3.28 3.10 4.58
N ARG A 17 -3.38 2.44 5.75
CA ARG A 17 -2.22 2.16 6.62
C ARG A 17 -1.17 1.31 5.89
N LYS A 18 -1.61 0.25 5.20
CA LYS A 18 -0.73 -0.64 4.42
C LYS A 18 -0.02 0.12 3.29
N LEU A 19 -0.73 0.94 2.53
CA LEU A 19 -0.15 1.75 1.46
C LEU A 19 0.87 2.76 1.98
N ARG A 20 0.58 3.42 3.11
CA ARG A 20 1.52 4.35 3.74
C ARG A 20 2.83 3.64 4.13
N HIS A 21 2.71 2.52 4.83
CA HIS A 21 3.87 1.73 5.23
C HIS A 21 4.72 1.24 4.04
N LEU A 22 4.08 0.78 2.96
CA LEU A 22 4.80 0.35 1.75
C LEU A 22 5.54 1.51 1.07
N ARG A 23 4.96 2.72 1.08
CA ARG A 23 5.60 3.92 0.53
C ARG A 23 6.79 4.38 1.38
N GLU A 24 6.65 4.35 2.70
CA GLU A 24 7.76 4.62 3.63
C GLU A 24 8.92 3.65 3.38
N ARG A 25 8.63 2.35 3.25
CA ARG A 25 9.65 1.35 2.90
C ARG A 25 10.28 1.58 1.53
N LEU A 26 9.49 1.98 0.54
CA LEU A 26 9.97 2.27 -0.82
C LEU A 26 10.94 3.47 -0.81
N ALA A 27 10.65 4.49 -0.02
CA ALA A 27 11.50 5.66 0.13
C ALA A 27 12.81 5.34 0.86
N ALA A 28 12.77 4.41 1.83
CA ALA A 28 13.94 4.02 2.61
C ALA A 28 14.83 2.96 1.94
N THR A 29 14.32 2.16 0.99
CA THR A 29 15.12 1.09 0.38
C THR A 29 16.04 1.64 -0.71
N SER A 30 17.31 1.26 -0.64
CA SER A 30 18.33 1.50 -1.67
C SER A 30 18.52 0.31 -2.61
N ASN A 31 17.90 -0.85 -2.31
CA ASN A 31 18.02 -2.06 -3.11
C ASN A 31 17.00 -2.06 -4.25
N ALA A 32 17.48 -2.07 -5.50
CA ALA A 32 16.63 -2.09 -6.69
C ALA A 32 15.68 -3.29 -6.75
N ALA A 33 16.09 -4.48 -6.30
CA ALA A 33 15.24 -5.66 -6.29
C ALA A 33 14.12 -5.56 -5.24
N GLU A 34 14.43 -5.04 -4.05
CA GLU A 34 13.42 -4.80 -3.01
C GLU A 34 12.45 -3.69 -3.45
N ARG A 35 12.97 -2.63 -4.08
CA ARG A 35 12.18 -1.54 -4.66
C ARG A 35 11.13 -2.08 -5.63
N ARG A 36 11.51 -2.90 -6.62
CA ARG A 36 10.57 -3.53 -7.57
C ARG A 36 9.48 -4.35 -6.87
N ARG A 37 9.85 -5.16 -5.87
CA ARG A 37 8.88 -5.96 -5.08
C ARG A 37 7.89 -5.08 -4.31
N LEU A 38 8.36 -3.96 -3.73
CA LEU A 38 7.50 -3.01 -3.02
C LEU A 38 6.53 -2.30 -3.98
N ILE A 39 7.00 -1.91 -5.16
CA ILE A 39 6.17 -1.32 -6.24
C ILE A 39 5.06 -2.28 -6.64
N GLU A 40 5.39 -3.55 -6.94
CA GLU A 40 4.38 -4.57 -7.26
C GLU A 40 3.38 -4.77 -6.13
N LYS A 41 3.86 -4.79 -4.88
CA LYS A 41 2.99 -4.95 -3.70
C LYS A 41 2.04 -3.77 -3.53
N ILE A 42 2.48 -2.55 -3.85
CA ILE A 42 1.62 -1.36 -3.87
C ILE A 42 0.57 -1.50 -4.97
N ARG A 43 0.95 -1.88 -6.20
CA ARG A 43 0.02 -2.11 -7.33
C ARG A 43 -1.02 -3.18 -7.03
N ARG A 44 -0.63 -4.30 -6.39
CA ARG A 44 -1.58 -5.35 -5.96
C ARG A 44 -2.59 -4.86 -4.91
N VAL A 45 -2.18 -3.98 -4.01
CA VAL A 45 -3.08 -3.42 -2.96
C VAL A 45 -3.99 -2.33 -3.52
N SER A 46 -3.50 -1.56 -4.50
CA SER A 46 -4.24 -0.50 -5.16
C SER A 46 -3.73 -0.34 -6.59
N PRO A 47 -4.44 -0.89 -7.58
CA PRO A 47 -4.00 -0.85 -8.99
C PRO A 47 -3.76 0.58 -9.51
N ALA A 48 -4.59 1.53 -9.06
CA ALA A 48 -4.49 2.95 -9.45
C ALA A 48 -3.59 3.79 -8.53
N ALA A 49 -2.75 3.17 -7.69
CA ALA A 49 -1.85 3.95 -6.84
C ALA A 49 -0.72 4.54 -7.71
N PRO A 50 -0.45 5.86 -7.63
CA PRO A 50 0.75 6.43 -8.22
C PRO A 50 1.94 5.86 -7.46
N VAL A 51 2.86 5.24 -8.20
CA VAL A 51 4.12 4.70 -7.69
C VAL A 51 5.24 5.44 -8.40
N PRO A 52 6.17 6.09 -7.68
CA PRO A 52 7.28 6.79 -8.31
C PRO A 52 8.21 5.78 -9.00
N GLU A 53 8.25 5.83 -10.33
CA GLU A 53 9.25 5.16 -11.16
C GLU A 53 10.45 6.11 -11.26
N VAL A 54 11.26 6.15 -10.20
CA VAL A 54 12.56 6.82 -10.21
C VAL A 54 13.61 5.82 -9.76
#